data_AF-A0A7C1DR30-F1
#
_entry.id   AF-A0A7C1DR30-F1
#
_cell.length_a   1.000
_cell.length_b   1.000
_cell.length_c   1.000
_cell.angle_alpha   90.00
_cell.angle_beta   90.00
_cell.angle_gamma   90.00
#
_symmetry.space_group_name_H-M   'P 1'
#
loop_
_entity.id
_entity.type
_entity.pdbx_description
1 polymer ?
#
loop_
_entity_poly.entity_id
_entity_poly.type
_entity_poly.pdbx_seq_one_letter_code
_entity_poly.pdbx_strand_id
1 'polypeptide(L)'
;MDMAVHVGSGSCRLAGDSRIGRVLSVLVAAGSFFLLSAMPVHAIDLKEVFLLAIEEDPRFVGTGYESEATREVLRQAWGGVFPSLTAEGVHTETTQNIVSTDNEVFGSGKSDFPTTEYTL
;
A
#
# COMPACT_ATOMS: atom_id res chain seq x y z
N MET A 1 -19.69 -5.09 55.70
CA MET A 1 -19.13 -4.66 54.40
C MET A 1 -20.07 -5.21 53.32
N ASP A 2 -21.35 -4.86 53.33
CA ASP A 2 -21.93 -3.52 53.11
C ASP A 2 -21.29 -2.83 51.91
N MET A 3 -21.97 -2.88 50.76
CA MET A 3 -22.54 -1.66 50.17
C MET A 3 -23.56 -2.04 49.08
N ALA A 4 -24.81 -1.66 49.32
CA ALA A 4 -25.90 -1.69 48.36
C ALA A 4 -25.74 -0.58 47.32
N VAL A 5 -26.07 -0.85 46.05
CA VAL A 5 -26.46 0.17 45.09
C VAL A 5 -27.83 -0.18 44.55
N HIS A 6 -28.79 0.55 45.09
CA HIS A 6 -30.20 0.50 44.81
C HIS A 6 -30.44 1.26 43.49
N VAL A 7 -30.60 0.56 42.36
CA VAL A 7 -31.19 1.16 41.17
C VAL A 7 -32.66 0.79 41.19
N GLY A 8 -33.46 1.70 41.73
CA GLY A 8 -34.92 1.59 41.74
C GLY A 8 -35.44 1.45 40.31
N SER A 9 -35.90 0.24 39.98
CA SER A 9 -36.79 0.02 38.85
C SER A 9 -38.11 0.71 39.17
N GLY A 10 -38.21 1.98 38.76
CA GLY A 10 -39.45 2.74 38.73
C GLY A 10 -40.37 2.13 37.68
N SER A 11 -41.01 1.01 38.04
CA SER A 11 -42.09 0.42 37.28
C SER A 11 -43.29 1.37 37.35
N CYS A 12 -43.31 2.35 36.44
CA CYS A 12 -44.51 3.14 36.17
C CYS A 12 -45.55 2.21 35.54
N ARG A 13 -46.29 1.51 36.40
CA ARG A 13 -47.57 0.90 36.04
C ARG A 13 -48.56 2.02 35.73
N LEU A 14 -48.59 2.47 34.48
CA LEU A 14 -49.72 3.21 33.96
C LEU A 14 -50.82 2.20 33.58
N ALA A 15 -51.65 1.89 34.56
CA ALA A 15 -53.01 1.43 34.30
C ALA A 15 -53.77 2.58 33.65
N GLY A 16 -54.15 2.45 32.37
CA GLY A 16 -54.95 3.46 31.69
C GLY A 16 -54.77 3.48 30.18
N ASP A 17 -55.71 2.84 29.48
CA ASP A 17 -56.05 2.96 28.06
C ASP A 17 -54.96 2.66 27.00
N SER A 18 -55.15 1.51 26.30
CA SER A 18 -54.31 0.98 25.22
C SER A 18 -54.08 1.97 24.05
N ARG A 19 -54.92 2.99 23.93
CA ARG A 19 -54.82 4.03 22.90
C ARG A 19 -53.66 5.00 23.15
N ILE A 20 -53.35 5.31 24.41
CA ILE A 20 -52.33 6.31 24.78
C ILE A 20 -50.92 5.77 24.55
N GLY A 21 -50.68 4.49 24.85
CA GLY A 21 -49.38 3.84 24.60
C GLY A 21 -49.03 3.71 23.11
N ARG A 22 -50.03 3.49 22.24
CA ARG A 22 -49.82 3.44 20.77
C ARG A 22 -49.47 4.82 20.21
N VAL A 23 -50.16 5.87 20.66
CA VAL A 23 -49.87 7.25 20.27
C VAL A 23 -48.47 7.67 20.72
N LEU A 24 -48.06 7.31 21.95
CA LEU A 24 -46.71 7.58 22.44
C LEU A 24 -45.64 6.83 21.61
N SER A 25 -45.87 5.56 21.26
CA SER A 25 -44.94 4.79 20.41
C SER A 25 -44.81 5.35 19.00
N VAL A 26 -45.90 5.85 18.41
CA VAL A 26 -45.89 6.49 17.08
C VAL A 26 -45.18 7.84 17.14
N LEU A 27 -45.35 8.62 18.22
CA LEU A 27 -44.66 9.89 18.41
C LEU A 27 -43.15 9.69 18.62
N VAL A 28 -42.73 8.66 19.36
CA VAL A 28 -41.31 8.31 19.52
C VAL A 28 -40.71 7.82 18.19
N ALA A 29 -41.42 6.98 17.44
CA ALA A 29 -40.97 6.51 16.13
C ALA A 29 -40.88 7.65 15.10
N ALA A 30 -41.87 8.55 15.08
CA ALA A 30 -41.87 9.73 14.21
C ALA A 30 -40.78 10.74 14.61
N GLY A 31 -40.55 10.93 15.91
CA GLY A 31 -39.46 11.77 16.42
C GLY A 31 -38.08 11.19 16.08
N SER A 32 -37.90 9.88 16.18
CA SER A 32 -36.67 9.18 15.76
C SER A 32 -36.45 9.26 14.24
N PHE A 33 -37.52 9.21 13.45
CA PHE A 33 -37.42 9.31 12.00
C PHE A 33 -37.03 10.74 11.55
N PHE A 34 -37.54 11.76 12.24
CA PHE A 34 -37.22 13.16 11.97
C PHE A 34 -35.79 13.55 12.38
N LEU A 35 -35.22 12.90 13.40
CA LEU A 35 -33.82 13.10 13.80
C LEU A 35 -32.81 12.46 12.82
N LEU A 36 -33.20 11.43 12.08
CA LEU A 36 -32.34 10.81 11.07
C LEU A 36 -32.27 11.61 9.75
N SER A 37 -33.24 12.47 9.46
CA SER A 37 -33.27 13.25 8.20
C SER A 37 -32.44 14.52 8.22
N ALA A 38 -31.79 14.85 9.36
CA ALA A 38 -31.01 16.07 9.54
C ALA A 38 -29.51 15.92 9.23
N MET A 39 -29.11 14.86 8.52
CA MET A 39 -27.72 14.73 8.04
C MET A 39 -27.43 15.85 7.02
N PRO A 40 -26.48 16.76 7.29
CA PRO A 40 -26.11 17.78 6.32
C PRO A 40 -25.52 17.10 5.09
N VAL A 41 -26.24 17.18 3.97
CA VAL A 41 -25.68 16.82 2.66
C VAL A 41 -24.71 17.93 2.27
N HIS A 42 -23.42 17.72 2.54
CA HIS A 42 -22.38 18.62 2.07
C HIS A 42 -22.26 18.45 0.56
N ALA A 43 -22.84 19.39 -0.19
CA ALA A 43 -22.59 19.49 -1.61
C ALA A 43 -21.12 19.87 -1.80
N ILE A 44 -20.34 18.99 -2.41
CA ILE A 44 -18.96 19.26 -2.80
C ILE A 44 -18.96 20.39 -3.85
N ASP A 45 -18.10 21.39 -3.65
CA ASP A 45 -18.01 22.50 -4.61
C ASP A 45 -17.31 22.04 -5.89
N LEU A 46 -17.67 22.61 -7.04
CA LEU A 46 -17.05 22.28 -8.32
C LEU A 46 -15.54 22.52 -8.28
N LYS A 47 -15.11 23.57 -7.56
CA LYS A 47 -13.71 23.88 -7.34
C LYS A 47 -13.01 22.77 -6.54
N GLU A 48 -13.67 22.22 -5.54
CA GLU A 48 -13.12 21.18 -4.67
C GLU A 48 -12.96 19.86 -5.44
N VAL A 49 -13.96 19.49 -6.25
CA VAL A 49 -13.85 18.33 -7.17
C VAL A 49 -12.71 18.53 -8.17
N PHE A 50 -12.54 19.75 -8.68
CA PHE A 50 -11.46 20.06 -9.62
C PHE A 50 -10.07 19.96 -8.99
N LEU A 51 -9.89 20.48 -7.77
CA LEU A 51 -8.62 20.37 -7.04
C LEU A 51 -8.31 18.91 -6.71
N LEU A 52 -9.31 18.16 -6.25
CA LEU A 52 -9.18 16.72 -6.01
C LEU A 52 -8.80 15.97 -7.29
N ALA A 53 -9.36 16.36 -8.44
CA ALA A 53 -9.01 15.75 -9.72
C ALA A 53 -7.56 16.06 -10.14
N ILE A 54 -7.05 17.26 -9.91
CA ILE A 54 -5.62 17.56 -10.19
C ILE A 54 -4.69 16.69 -9.34
N GLU A 55 -5.07 16.42 -8.09
CA GLU A 55 -4.24 15.68 -7.15
C GLU A 55 -4.33 14.16 -7.35
N GLU A 56 -5.53 13.64 -7.62
CA GLU A 56 -5.82 12.20 -7.56
C GLU A 56 -6.22 11.59 -8.92
N ASP A 57 -6.42 12.36 -10.00
CA ASP A 57 -6.75 11.77 -11.30
C ASP A 57 -5.53 11.00 -11.86
N PRO A 58 -5.60 9.66 -11.99
CA PRO A 58 -4.49 8.86 -12.48
C PRO A 58 -4.10 9.20 -13.92
N ARG A 59 -5.01 9.76 -14.73
CA ARG A 59 -4.68 10.21 -16.09
C ARG A 59 -3.83 11.47 -16.08
N PHE A 60 -4.18 12.42 -15.21
CA PHE A 60 -3.43 13.66 -15.07
C PHE A 60 -2.03 13.39 -14.49
N VAL A 61 -1.98 12.66 -13.37
CA VAL A 61 -0.73 12.24 -12.72
C VAL A 61 0.13 11.39 -13.66
N GLY A 62 -0.48 10.42 -14.34
CA GLY A 62 0.22 9.56 -15.30
C GLY A 62 0.84 10.34 -16.47
N THR A 63 0.15 11.36 -16.98
CA THR A 63 0.71 12.25 -18.01
C THR A 63 1.90 13.07 -17.47
N GLY A 64 1.85 13.47 -16.20
CA GLY A 64 2.97 14.10 -15.50
C GLY A 64 4.22 13.21 -15.51
N TYR A 65 4.08 11.95 -15.10
CA TYR A 65 5.17 10.97 -15.12
C TYR A 65 5.69 10.68 -16.54
N GLU A 66 4.81 10.60 -17.54
CA GLU A 66 5.22 10.43 -18.93
C GLU A 66 6.08 11.60 -19.43
N SER A 67 5.71 12.83 -19.08
CA SER A 67 6.50 14.02 -19.40
C SER A 67 7.86 13.98 -18.70
N GLU A 68 7.92 13.59 -17.42
CA GLU A 68 9.18 13.43 -16.70
C GLU A 68 10.08 12.35 -17.32
N ALA A 69 9.51 11.20 -17.66
CA ALA A 69 10.22 10.13 -18.36
C ALA A 69 10.73 10.59 -19.74
N THR A 70 9.93 11.37 -20.47
CA THR A 70 10.34 11.92 -21.78
C THR A 70 11.51 12.88 -21.65
N ARG A 71 11.55 13.72 -20.61
CA ARG A 71 12.67 14.64 -20.35
C ARG A 71 13.97 13.89 -20.07
N GLU A 72 13.88 12.72 -19.47
CA GLU A 72 15.00 11.86 -19.17
C GLU A 72 15.66 11.25 -20.42
N VAL A 73 14.90 11.07 -21.51
CA VAL A 73 15.41 10.51 -22.78
C VAL A 73 16.64 11.27 -23.29
N LEU A 74 16.63 12.61 -23.22
CA LEU A 74 17.76 13.40 -23.69
C LEU A 74 19.01 13.17 -22.81
N ARG A 75 18.84 13.07 -21.49
CA ARG A 75 19.95 12.78 -20.56
C ARG A 75 20.54 11.40 -20.81
N GLN A 76 19.69 10.39 -21.05
CA GLN A 76 20.13 9.05 -21.42
C GLN A 76 20.85 9.03 -22.77
N ALA A 77 20.36 9.76 -23.77
CA ALA A 77 21.00 9.88 -25.08
C ALA A 77 22.43 10.45 -24.96
N TRP A 78 22.63 11.44 -24.09
CA TRP A 78 23.96 11.97 -23.78
C TRP A 78 24.89 10.92 -23.18
N GLY A 79 24.38 10.02 -22.33
CA GLY A 79 25.15 8.91 -21.77
C GLY A 79 25.75 7.96 -22.82
N GLY A 80 25.14 7.86 -24.01
CA GLY A 80 25.65 7.06 -25.11
C GLY A 80 26.78 7.70 -25.93
N VAL A 81 26.96 9.02 -25.82
CA VAL A 81 28.03 9.76 -26.54
C VAL A 81 29.17 10.17 -25.63
N PHE A 82 28.97 10.18 -24.32
CA PHE A 82 30.03 10.41 -23.35
C PHE A 82 30.87 9.14 -23.13
N PRO A 83 32.18 9.27 -22.87
CA PRO A 83 33.00 8.14 -22.50
C PRO A 83 32.52 7.55 -21.17
N SER A 84 32.29 6.23 -21.15
CA SER A 84 31.99 5.50 -19.93
C SER A 84 33.29 5.08 -19.24
N LEU A 85 33.38 5.31 -17.93
CA LEU A 85 34.44 4.76 -17.08
C LEU A 85 33.86 3.63 -16.24
N THR A 86 34.42 2.43 -16.37
CA THR A 86 33.93 1.22 -15.68
C THR A 86 35.10 0.47 -15.07
N ALA A 87 35.06 0.20 -13.76
CA ALA A 87 36.08 -0.62 -13.11
C ALA A 87 35.49 -1.98 -12.76
N GLU A 88 36.21 -3.04 -13.11
CA GLU A 88 35.81 -4.43 -12.84
C GLU A 88 36.96 -5.19 -12.17
N GLY A 89 36.62 -5.98 -11.15
CA GLY A 89 37.53 -6.88 -10.45
C GLY A 89 36.90 -8.26 -10.36
N VAL A 90 37.54 -9.25 -10.97
CA VAL A 90 37.03 -10.63 -11.06
C VAL A 90 37.97 -11.57 -10.31
N HIS A 91 37.40 -12.42 -9.44
CA HIS A 91 38.09 -13.51 -8.78
C HIS A 91 37.38 -14.82 -9.10
N THR A 92 38.08 -15.73 -9.80
CA THR A 92 37.54 -17.02 -10.20
C THR A 92 38.32 -18.14 -9.52
N GLU A 93 37.61 -19.00 -8.78
CA GLU A 93 38.17 -20.23 -8.22
C GLU A 93 37.62 -21.43 -8.99
N THR A 94 38.51 -22.18 -9.64
CA THR A 94 38.15 -23.43 -10.32
C THR A 94 38.74 -24.61 -9.56
N THR A 95 37.88 -25.42 -8.94
CA THR A 95 38.26 -26.69 -8.32
C THR A 95 37.80 -27.85 -9.21
N GLN A 96 38.74 -28.67 -9.66
CA GLN A 96 38.45 -29.91 -10.37
C GLN A 96 38.79 -31.10 -9.47
N ASN A 97 37.83 -32.01 -9.28
CA ASN A 97 38.03 -33.26 -8.56
C ASN A 97 37.88 -34.44 -9.53
N ILE A 98 39.00 -35.03 -9.94
CA ILE A 98 39.04 -36.11 -10.92
C ILE A 98 39.12 -37.46 -10.18
N VAL A 99 37.98 -38.16 -10.09
CA VAL A 99 37.83 -39.44 -9.36
C VAL A 99 38.36 -40.63 -10.18
N SER A 100 38.25 -40.59 -11.51
CA SER A 100 38.90 -41.52 -12.44
C SER A 100 39.01 -40.90 -13.83
N THR A 101 40.12 -41.10 -14.54
CA THR A 101 40.33 -40.60 -15.90
C THR A 101 41.01 -41.69 -16.73
N ASP A 102 40.45 -42.04 -17.89
CA ASP A 102 41.01 -43.02 -18.85
C ASP A 102 42.04 -42.39 -19.81
N ASN A 103 42.57 -41.22 -19.44
CA ASN A 103 43.44 -40.40 -20.27
C ASN A 103 44.70 -40.02 -19.49
N GLU A 104 45.85 -40.54 -19.90
CA GLU A 104 47.13 -40.55 -19.14
C GLU A 104 47.71 -39.14 -18.85
N VAL A 105 47.11 -38.09 -19.41
CA VAL A 105 47.60 -36.70 -19.35
C VAL A 105 47.04 -35.90 -18.16
N PHE A 106 46.00 -36.40 -17.46
CA PHE A 106 45.45 -35.75 -16.27
C PHE A 106 45.50 -36.69 -15.06
N GLY A 107 46.41 -36.41 -14.12
CA GLY A 107 46.55 -37.19 -12.89
C GLY A 107 45.27 -37.16 -12.04
N SER A 108 44.89 -38.31 -11.47
CA SER A 108 43.80 -38.43 -10.50
C SER A 108 44.07 -37.58 -9.25
N GLY A 109 43.13 -36.74 -8.83
CA GLY A 109 43.29 -35.86 -7.67
C GLY A 109 42.44 -34.58 -7.70
N LYS A 110 42.65 -33.72 -6.69
CA LYS A 110 42.09 -32.36 -6.61
C LYS A 110 43.06 -31.36 -7.23
N SER A 111 42.58 -30.49 -8.11
CA SER A 111 43.36 -29.39 -8.68
C SER A 111 42.60 -28.08 -8.56
N ASP A 112 43.28 -27.07 -8.03
CA ASP A 112 42.74 -25.72 -7.79
C ASP A 112 43.48 -24.73 -8.70
N PHE A 113 42.74 -23.97 -9.50
CA PHE A 113 43.28 -22.97 -10.44
C PHE A 113 42.62 -21.60 -10.18
N PRO A 114 43.10 -20.83 -9.20
CA PRO A 114 42.60 -19.47 -8.98
C PRO A 114 43.09 -18.51 -10.07
N THR A 115 42.21 -17.63 -10.54
CA THR A 115 42.51 -16.57 -11.52
C THR A 115 41.95 -15.24 -11.03
N THR A 116 42.77 -14.18 -11.03
CA THR A 116 42.38 -12.82 -10.67
C THR A 116 42.61 -11.88 -11.84
N GLU A 117 41.59 -11.12 -12.24
CA GLU A 117 41.64 -10.19 -13.36
C GLU A 117 41.13 -8.80 -12.92
N TYR A 118 41.80 -7.75 -13.41
CA TYR A 118 41.46 -6.36 -13.14
C TYR A 118 41.35 -5.60 -14.47
N THR A 119 40.23 -4.93 -14.70
CA THR A 119 39.95 -4.17 -15.94
C THR A 119 39.45 -2.76 -15.59
N LEU A 120 39.87 -1.76 -16.37
CA LEU A 120 39.58 -0.33 -16.21
C LEU A 120 38.88 0.27 -17.44
#